data_AF-X1VGQ3-F1
#
_entry.id   AF-X1VGQ3-F1
#
_cell.length_a   1.000
_cell.length_b   1.000
_cell.length_c   1.000
_cell.angle_alpha   90.00
_cell.angle_beta   90.00
_cell.angle_gamma   90.00
#
_symmetry.space_group_name_H-M   'P 1'
#
loop_
_entity.id
_entity.type
_entity.pdbx_description
1 polymer ?
#
loop_
_entity_poly.entity_id
_entity_poly.type
_entity_poly.pdbx_seq_one_letter_code
_entity_poly.pdbx_strand_id
1 'polypeptide(L)'
;TGHLVESWEIGPDTLTMKVRSGINWAPTESQKAWMPVRELTAEDIALDINRFWEAPWGNRFDGILEKVSATDQYTVVVEFVDKFNLEGFYYMGWEDRSLIAPPEMIEAGDDKWSNQLGTGPFMFE
;
A
#
# COMPACT_ATOMS: atom_id res chain seq x y z
N THR A 1 -1.23 18.00 -0.31
CA THR A 1 -0.68 17.30 -1.49
C THR A 1 -0.64 15.83 -1.14
N GLY A 2 -1.07 14.96 -2.07
CA GLY A 2 -0.97 13.52 -1.88
C GLY A 2 0.47 13.03 -2.10
N HIS A 3 0.94 12.09 -1.26
CA HIS A 3 2.29 11.53 -1.31
C HIS A 3 2.41 10.49 -2.45
N LEU A 4 2.15 9.22 -2.14
CA LEU A 4 2.16 8.09 -3.08
C LEU A 4 0.85 8.01 -3.88
N VAL A 5 -0.26 8.42 -3.28
CA VAL A 5 -1.55 8.64 -3.96
C VAL A 5 -1.68 10.14 -4.20
N GLU A 6 -1.88 10.56 -5.45
CA GLU A 6 -1.93 11.99 -5.81
C GLU A 6 -3.33 12.59 -5.88
N SER A 7 -4.35 11.75 -6.06
CA SER A 7 -5.76 12.15 -6.02
C SER A 7 -6.65 10.96 -5.67
N TRP A 8 -7.88 11.25 -5.22
CA TRP A 8 -8.87 10.22 -4.91
C TRP A 8 -10.29 10.73 -5.18
N GLU A 9 -11.17 9.81 -5.52
CA GLU A 9 -12.60 10.03 -5.69
C GLU A 9 -13.35 9.14 -4.69
N ILE A 10 -14.29 9.74 -3.95
CA ILE A 10 -15.12 9.05 -2.97
C ILE A 10 -16.52 8.91 -3.56
N GLY A 11 -16.92 7.68 -3.86
CA GLY A 11 -18.28 7.30 -4.19
C GLY A 11 -19.05 6.83 -2.95
N PRO A 12 -20.35 6.51 -3.09
CA PRO A 12 -21.12 5.93 -2.00
C PRO A 12 -20.59 4.56 -1.59
N ASP A 13 -20.14 3.74 -2.54
CA ASP A 13 -19.78 2.32 -2.29
C ASP A 13 -18.29 2.06 -2.56
N THR A 14 -17.56 3.05 -3.11
CA THR A 14 -16.16 2.89 -3.50
C THR A 14 -15.30 4.09 -3.14
N LEU A 15 -14.02 3.83 -2.91
CA LEU A 15 -12.95 4.81 -2.90
C LEU A 15 -11.95 4.45 -4.01
N THR A 16 -11.78 5.36 -4.96
CA THR A 16 -10.83 5.20 -6.06
C THR A 16 -9.63 6.10 -5.80
N MET A 17 -8.44 5.51 -5.69
CA MET A 17 -7.19 6.22 -5.44
C MET A 17 -6.30 6.17 -6.68
N LYS A 18 -5.71 7.31 -7.06
CA LYS A 18 -4.75 7.43 -8.16
C LYS A 18 -3.33 7.48 -7.61
N VAL A 19 -2.55 6.45 -7.93
CA VAL A 19 -1.15 6.31 -7.56
C VAL A 19 -0.31 7.23 -8.42
N ARG A 20 0.64 7.93 -7.79
CA ARG A 20 1.60 8.79 -8.47
C ARG A 20 2.57 7.92 -9.29
N SER A 21 2.60 8.14 -10.59
CA SER A 21 3.58 7.51 -11.47
C SER A 21 4.99 8.09 -11.30
N GLY A 22 5.98 7.32 -11.74
CA GLY A 22 7.40 7.63 -11.70
C GLY A 22 8.08 7.41 -10.34
N ILE A 23 7.36 6.93 -9.33
CA ILE A 23 7.95 6.58 -8.03
C ILE A 23 8.54 5.18 -8.13
N ASN A 24 9.83 5.04 -7.87
CA ASN A 24 10.49 3.73 -7.79
C ASN A 24 10.74 3.32 -6.35
N TRP A 25 10.75 2.02 -6.12
CA TRP A 25 11.35 1.44 -4.92
C TRP A 25 12.86 1.70 -4.92
N ALA A 26 13.42 1.94 -3.73
CA ALA A 26 14.83 2.32 -3.55
C ALA A 26 15.63 1.23 -2.84
N PRO A 27 15.97 0.10 -3.51
CA PRO A 27 16.82 -0.93 -2.93
C PRO A 27 18.29 -0.48 -2.89
N THR A 28 19.00 -0.84 -1.81
CA THR A 28 20.47 -0.73 -1.75
C THR A 28 21.13 -1.78 -2.65
N GLU A 29 22.45 -1.68 -2.88
CA GLU A 29 23.17 -2.65 -3.73
C GLU A 29 23.03 -4.10 -3.23
N SER A 30 22.99 -4.32 -1.91
CA SER A 30 22.83 -5.66 -1.35
C SER A 30 21.40 -6.20 -1.49
N GLN A 31 20.40 -5.32 -1.62
CA GLN A 31 18.98 -5.68 -1.74
C GLN A 31 18.57 -5.95 -3.19
N LYS A 32 19.29 -5.42 -4.19
CA LYS A 32 18.99 -5.59 -5.62
C LYS A 32 18.91 -7.05 -6.09
N ALA A 33 19.47 -7.99 -5.34
CA ALA A 33 19.38 -9.42 -5.63
C ALA A 33 17.95 -9.97 -5.52
N TRP A 34 17.12 -9.38 -4.66
CA TRP A 34 15.73 -9.80 -4.43
C TRP A 34 14.71 -8.68 -4.69
N MET A 35 15.12 -7.40 -4.64
CA MET A 35 14.29 -6.26 -5.02
C MET A 35 14.80 -5.59 -6.29
N PRO A 36 14.22 -5.85 -7.47
CA PRO A 36 14.60 -5.13 -8.68
C PRO A 36 14.24 -3.64 -8.56
N VAL A 37 15.01 -2.79 -9.23
CA VAL A 37 14.64 -1.37 -9.38
C VAL A 37 13.44 -1.29 -10.33
N ARG A 38 12.25 -1.14 -9.74
CA ARG A 38 10.98 -1.03 -10.45
C ARG A 38 10.09 0.02 -9.81
N GLU A 39 9.06 0.40 -10.56
CA GLU A 39 8.07 1.36 -10.12
C GLU A 39 7.17 0.80 -9.02
N LEU A 40 6.73 1.68 -8.12
CA LEU A 40 5.57 1.48 -7.25
C LEU A 40 4.31 1.46 -8.11
N THR A 41 3.47 0.46 -7.90
CA THR A 41 2.22 0.28 -8.63
C THR A 41 1.02 0.27 -7.70
N ALA A 42 -0.17 0.38 -8.27
CA ALA A 42 -1.42 0.16 -7.55
C ALA A 42 -1.52 -1.25 -6.97
N GLU A 43 -0.93 -2.25 -7.64
CA GLU A 43 -0.90 -3.63 -7.14
C GLU A 43 -0.14 -3.70 -5.80
N ASP A 44 1.02 -3.04 -5.69
CA ASP A 44 1.80 -3.01 -4.45
C ASP A 44 0.96 -2.45 -3.28
N ILE A 45 0.24 -1.35 -3.51
CA ILE A 45 -0.62 -0.72 -2.49
C ILE A 45 -1.80 -1.63 -2.13
N ALA A 46 -2.45 -2.25 -3.12
CA ALA A 46 -3.59 -3.14 -2.88
C ALA A 46 -3.17 -4.38 -2.09
N LEU A 47 -2.03 -4.99 -2.43
CA LEU A 47 -1.48 -6.14 -1.72
C LEU A 47 -1.09 -5.78 -0.28
N ASP A 48 -0.49 -4.62 -0.07
CA ASP A 48 -0.11 -4.15 1.27
C ASP A 48 -1.33 -3.90 2.17
N ILE A 49 -2.37 -3.24 1.65
CA ILE A 49 -3.64 -3.05 2.38
C ILE A 49 -4.29 -4.40 2.70
N ASN A 50 -4.37 -5.31 1.73
CA ASN A 50 -4.94 -6.64 1.95
C ASN A 50 -4.16 -7.43 3.00
N ARG A 51 -2.82 -7.35 2.98
CA ARG A 51 -1.98 -7.96 4.00
C ARG A 51 -2.30 -7.41 5.39
N PHE A 52 -2.44 -6.10 5.54
CA PHE A 52 -2.82 -5.52 6.82
C PHE A 52 -4.22 -5.95 7.27
N TRP A 53 -5.16 -6.10 6.33
CA TRP A 53 -6.49 -6.62 6.59
C TRP A 53 -6.48 -8.09 7.03
N GLU A 54 -5.57 -8.91 6.50
CA GLU A 54 -5.41 -10.32 6.88
C GLU A 54 -4.61 -10.51 8.19
N ALA A 55 -3.91 -9.47 8.66
CA ALA A 55 -3.11 -9.53 9.87
C ALA A 55 -3.99 -9.61 11.15
N PRO A 56 -3.43 -10.00 12.32
CA PRO A 56 -4.19 -10.08 13.57
C PRO A 56 -4.90 -8.79 13.99
N TRP A 57 -4.49 -7.63 13.47
CA TRP A 57 -5.07 -6.31 13.73
C TRP A 57 -6.03 -5.81 12.64
N GLY A 58 -6.23 -6.60 11.59
CA GLY A 58 -7.06 -6.26 10.44
C GLY A 58 -8.56 -6.31 10.68
N ASN A 59 -9.00 -6.85 11.83
CA ASN A 59 -10.41 -6.86 12.28
C ASN A 59 -11.04 -5.45 12.40
N ARG A 60 -10.22 -4.40 12.34
CA ARG A 60 -10.67 -3.00 12.22
C ARG A 60 -11.42 -2.73 10.91
N PHE A 61 -11.23 -3.55 9.89
CA PHE A 61 -11.94 -3.43 8.62
C PHE A 61 -13.19 -4.30 8.54
N ASP A 62 -13.52 -5.05 9.60
CA ASP A 62 -14.71 -5.90 9.64
C ASP A 62 -15.98 -5.07 9.45
N GLY A 63 -16.79 -5.42 8.43
CA GLY A 63 -17.99 -4.67 8.08
C GLY A 63 -17.71 -3.31 7.42
N ILE A 64 -16.45 -3.00 7.10
CA ILE A 64 -16.04 -1.77 6.42
C ILE A 64 -15.58 -2.09 5.00
N LEU A 65 -14.55 -2.93 4.83
CA LEU A 65 -14.00 -3.28 3.53
C LEU A 65 -14.66 -4.54 2.98
N GLU A 66 -15.06 -4.48 1.71
CA GLU A 66 -15.50 -5.65 0.94
C GLU A 66 -14.35 -6.19 0.09
N LYS A 67 -13.61 -5.29 -0.58
CA LYS A 67 -12.51 -5.69 -1.47
C LYS A 67 -11.55 -4.53 -1.70
N VAL A 68 -10.26 -4.84 -1.83
CA VAL A 68 -9.23 -3.90 -2.27
C VAL A 68 -8.50 -4.50 -3.46
N SER A 69 -8.46 -3.79 -4.57
CA SER A 69 -7.84 -4.29 -5.81
C SER A 69 -7.23 -3.18 -6.66
N ALA A 70 -6.22 -3.52 -7.46
CA ALA A 70 -5.75 -2.66 -8.52
C ALA A 70 -6.56 -2.92 -9.80
N THR A 71 -7.10 -1.86 -10.42
CA THR A 71 -7.82 -1.99 -11.70
C THR A 71 -6.93 -1.72 -12.91
N ASP A 72 -5.84 -1.00 -12.70
CA ASP A 72 -4.76 -0.75 -13.66
C ASP A 72 -3.46 -0.44 -12.88
N GLN A 73 -2.38 -0.11 -13.59
CA GLN A 73 -1.07 0.14 -12.98
C GLN A 73 -1.06 1.25 -11.91
N TYR A 74 -1.99 2.21 -11.99
CA TYR A 74 -2.00 3.40 -11.13
C TYR A 74 -3.35 3.67 -10.46
N THR A 75 -4.27 2.71 -10.46
CA THR A 75 -5.59 2.87 -9.84
C THR A 75 -5.87 1.76 -8.84
N VAL A 76 -6.00 2.15 -7.57
CA VAL A 76 -6.49 1.28 -6.50
C VAL A 76 -7.97 1.58 -6.29
N VAL A 77 -8.79 0.52 -6.22
CA VAL A 77 -10.20 0.61 -5.86
C VAL A 77 -10.43 -0.15 -4.57
N VAL A 78 -11.00 0.56 -3.61
CA VAL A 78 -11.50 0.03 -2.35
C VAL A 78 -13.03 0.00 -2.45
N GLU A 79 -13.62 -1.18 -2.31
CA GLU A 79 -15.05 -1.43 -2.26
C GLU A 79 -15.47 -1.59 -0.79
N PHE A 80 -16.56 -0.95 -0.39
CA PHE A 80 -17.08 -0.98 0.98
C PHE A 80 -18.29 -1.92 1.10
N VAL A 81 -18.43 -2.59 2.25
CA VAL A 81 -19.52 -3.56 2.49
C VAL A 81 -20.93 -2.94 2.42
N ASP A 82 -21.08 -1.68 2.84
CA ASP A 82 -22.35 -0.93 2.75
C ASP A 82 -22.12 0.40 2.04
N LYS A 83 -21.44 1.33 2.72
CA LYS A 83 -21.11 2.65 2.18
C LYS A 83 -19.74 3.11 2.65
N PHE A 84 -19.25 4.17 2.01
CA PHE A 84 -18.05 4.88 2.42
C PHE A 84 -18.05 5.09 3.93
N ASN A 85 -17.00 4.57 4.55
CA ASN A 85 -16.76 4.68 5.97
C ASN A 85 -15.45 5.45 6.20
N LEU A 86 -15.55 6.57 6.93
CA LEU A 86 -14.42 7.43 7.22
C LEU A 86 -13.34 6.71 8.06
N GLU A 87 -13.72 5.76 8.92
CA GLU A 87 -12.79 4.97 9.72
C GLU A 87 -11.92 4.08 8.84
N GLY A 88 -12.48 3.48 7.78
CA GLY A 88 -11.70 2.71 6.81
C GLY A 88 -10.62 3.55 6.14
N PHE A 89 -10.98 4.75 5.68
CA PHE A 89 -10.01 5.69 5.12
C PHE A 89 -8.95 6.11 6.14
N TYR A 90 -9.36 6.38 7.38
CA TYR A 90 -8.45 6.70 8.47
C TYR A 90 -7.48 5.56 8.78
N TYR A 91 -7.94 4.31 8.80
CA TYR A 91 -7.09 3.16 9.10
C TYR A 91 -6.04 2.89 8.03
N MET A 92 -6.37 3.07 6.75
CA MET A 92 -5.39 2.96 5.65
C MET A 92 -4.42 4.16 5.62
N GLY A 93 -4.88 5.34 6.04
CA GLY A 93 -4.13 6.60 5.89
C GLY A 93 -3.32 7.04 7.11
N TRP A 94 -3.31 6.30 8.22
CA TRP A 94 -2.78 6.80 9.51
C TRP A 94 -1.63 5.98 10.08
N GLU A 95 -0.54 6.69 10.41
CA GLU A 95 0.68 6.20 11.07
C GLU A 95 1.35 5.04 10.31
N ASP A 96 1.75 3.99 11.03
CA ASP A 96 2.45 2.80 10.55
C ASP A 96 1.67 2.02 9.49
N ARG A 97 0.34 2.16 9.45
CA ARG A 97 -0.54 1.56 8.43
C ARG A 97 -0.54 2.28 7.09
N SER A 98 0.05 3.49 7.03
CA SER A 98 0.22 4.24 5.79
C SER A 98 1.56 3.99 5.11
N LEU A 99 2.39 3.10 5.68
CA LEU A 99 3.63 2.63 5.08
C LEU A 99 3.29 1.50 4.11
N ILE A 100 3.84 1.58 2.89
CA ILE A 100 3.61 0.56 1.86
C ILE A 100 4.87 -0.30 1.74
N ALA A 101 4.71 -1.61 1.81
CA ALA A 101 5.76 -2.60 1.54
C ALA A 101 5.58 -3.24 0.15
N PRO A 102 6.65 -3.43 -0.65
CA PRO A 102 6.57 -4.27 -1.83
C PRO A 102 6.47 -5.75 -1.43
N PRO A 103 5.75 -6.59 -2.21
CA PRO A 103 5.67 -8.03 -1.99
C PRO A 103 7.03 -8.73 -1.85
N GLU A 104 8.04 -8.28 -2.60
CA GLU A 104 9.39 -8.85 -2.58
C GLU A 104 10.08 -8.69 -1.22
N MET A 105 9.82 -7.59 -0.50
CA MET A 105 10.38 -7.39 0.85
C MET A 105 9.78 -8.41 1.83
N ILE A 106 8.50 -8.75 1.67
CA ILE A 106 7.81 -9.75 2.48
C ILE A 106 8.42 -11.12 2.22
N GLU A 107 8.62 -11.49 0.96
CA GLU A 107 9.25 -12.76 0.57
C GLU A 107 10.70 -12.87 1.08
N ALA A 108 11.45 -11.76 1.10
CA ALA A 108 12.82 -11.72 1.61
C ALA A 108 12.91 -11.80 3.16
N GLY A 109 11.80 -11.61 3.86
CA GLY A 109 11.70 -11.52 5.32
C GLY A 109 11.79 -10.08 5.80
N ASP A 110 10.63 -9.44 5.94
CA ASP A 110 10.48 -8.04 6.34
C ASP A 110 10.56 -7.83 7.86
N ASP A 111 10.81 -8.88 8.63
CA ASP A 111 11.18 -8.82 10.04
C ASP A 111 12.64 -8.40 10.26
N LYS A 112 13.48 -8.52 9.23
CA LYS A 112 14.90 -8.14 9.27
C LYS A 112 15.05 -6.66 8.95
N TRP A 113 15.69 -5.93 9.86
CA TRP A 113 15.98 -4.50 9.66
C TRP A 113 16.77 -4.22 8.37
N SER A 114 17.68 -5.13 7.98
CA SER A 114 18.50 -5.01 6.77
C SER A 114 17.71 -5.18 5.46
N ASN A 115 16.49 -5.71 5.54
CA ASN A 115 15.60 -5.87 4.40
C ASN A 115 14.62 -4.70 4.27
N GLN A 116 14.58 -3.79 5.25
CA GLN A 116 13.71 -2.62 5.19
C GLN A 116 14.11 -1.72 4.02
N LEU A 117 13.13 -1.41 3.18
CA LEU A 117 13.28 -0.44 2.09
C LEU A 117 11.93 0.24 1.84
N GLY A 118 11.97 1.34 1.08
CA GLY A 118 10.76 2.07 0.72
C GLY A 118 10.95 2.93 -0.52
N THR A 119 10.03 3.86 -0.70
CA THR A 119 10.06 4.89 -1.74
C THR A 119 10.46 6.26 -1.17
N GLY A 120 10.94 6.30 0.07
CA GLY A 120 11.28 7.51 0.80
C GLY A 120 12.61 8.13 0.34
N PRO A 121 12.93 9.34 0.81
CA PRO A 121 14.15 10.06 0.43
C PRO A 121 15.43 9.54 1.10
N PHE A 122 15.34 8.55 2.00
CA PHE A 122 16.46 7.95 2.71
C PHE A 122 16.40 6.43 2.64
N MET A 123 17.57 5.80 2.65
CA MET A 123 17.74 4.35 2.70
C MET A 123 18.41 3.97 4.02
N PHE A 124 18.14 2.75 4.50
CA PHE A 124 18.89 2.18 5.63
C PHE A 124 20.19 1.56 5.10
N GLU A 125 21.34 2.09 5.53
CA GLU A 125 22.69 1.63 5.20
C GLU A 125 23.51 1.40 6.48
#